data_AF-A0A0F7TTI9-F1
#
_entry.id   AF-A0A0F7TTI9-F1
#
_cell.length_a   1.000
_cell.length_b   1.000
_cell.length_c   1.000
_cell.angle_alpha   90.00
_cell.angle_beta   90.00
_cell.angle_gamma   90.00
#
_symmetry.space_group_name_H-M   'P 1'
#
loop_
_entity.id
_entity.type
_entity.pdbx_description
1 polymer ?
#
loop_
_entity_poly.entity_id
_entity_poly.type
_entity_poly.pdbx_seq_one_letter_code
_entity_poly.pdbx_strand_id
1 'polypeptide(L)'
;MTANDSAKVDAALPSTNNGDAVTASSVVQTPFPHPVDTAKPEPQAKLSPDQQAKYETVFKTVSSWTTIPTKAEKNAPTEPITDDERMWLTRECLLRYLRATKWNVFEAETRLQRTLTWRREYGMEKLTPEYVSIENETGKQVIMGYDIHARPCLYLLPSNQNTEKSERQIQHLVFMLERVIDIMGPDQETLALLVNFKETKSGQNATIGQAKQTLDILQNHYPERLGRALVINVPFIIWGFFKLVTPFIDPNTRQKLKFNEDLRQHVPPSQLMKPLGGDLEFKYDHSIYWPAVNELAKQRREAYRERWIQGGKQIGEFENYLKGEDIPSVSQIQSTPLEAEASA
;
A
#
# COMPACT_ATOMS: atom_id res chain seq x y z
N MET A 1 28.41 18.84 -9.97
CA MET A 1 27.95 18.53 -11.34
C MET A 1 28.04 17.03 -11.55
N THR A 2 26.95 16.32 -11.27
CA THR A 2 26.61 14.99 -11.83
C THR A 2 25.10 14.88 -11.72
N ALA A 3 24.42 15.22 -12.81
CA ALA A 3 22.98 15.04 -12.95
C ALA A 3 22.67 13.57 -13.30
N ASN A 4 21.51 13.11 -12.85
CA ASN A 4 20.74 11.95 -13.33
C ASN A 4 21.37 10.55 -13.23
N ASP A 5 21.10 9.88 -12.10
CA ASP A 5 20.89 8.41 -12.08
C ASP A 5 19.39 8.03 -11.94
N SER A 6 18.50 8.99 -11.64
CA SER A 6 17.03 8.77 -11.68
C SER A 6 16.52 8.40 -13.07
N ALA A 7 17.15 8.93 -14.13
CA ALA A 7 16.77 8.66 -15.51
C ALA A 7 17.10 7.24 -16.01
N LYS A 8 17.91 6.45 -15.29
CA LYS A 8 18.20 5.06 -15.67
C LYS A 8 17.14 4.07 -15.19
N VAL A 9 16.35 4.43 -14.18
CA VAL A 9 15.29 3.57 -13.63
C VAL A 9 14.12 3.47 -14.61
N ASP A 10 13.89 4.50 -15.43
CA ASP A 10 12.79 4.55 -16.41
C ASP A 10 13.04 3.76 -17.70
N ALA A 11 14.26 3.27 -17.94
CA ALA A 11 14.66 2.71 -19.24
C ALA A 11 14.29 1.22 -19.44
N ALA A 12 13.86 0.50 -18.39
CA ALA A 12 13.64 -0.96 -18.43
C ALA A 12 12.17 -1.38 -18.64
N LEU A 13 11.22 -0.45 -18.58
CA LEU A 13 9.82 -0.66 -18.92
C LEU A 13 9.47 0.29 -20.06
N PRO A 14 8.64 -0.12 -21.05
CA PRO A 14 8.34 0.75 -22.19
C PRO A 14 7.80 2.10 -21.70
N SER A 15 8.62 3.14 -21.89
CA SER A 15 8.28 4.53 -21.62
C SER A 15 7.17 4.94 -22.57
N THR A 16 5.93 4.99 -22.09
CA THR A 16 4.90 5.78 -22.77
C THR A 16 5.18 7.24 -22.43
N ASN A 17 5.88 7.94 -23.32
CA ASN A 17 6.15 9.37 -23.22
C ASN A 17 4.87 10.14 -22.91
N ASN A 18 4.97 11.06 -21.94
CA ASN A 18 4.00 12.11 -21.69
C ASN A 18 3.79 12.95 -22.97
N GLY A 19 2.53 13.09 -23.39
CA GLY A 19 2.11 14.17 -24.30
C GLY A 19 1.51 13.74 -25.64
N ASP A 20 1.70 12.51 -26.09
CA ASP A 20 0.95 12.02 -27.24
C ASP A 20 -0.37 11.43 -26.76
N ALA A 21 -1.47 12.00 -27.24
CA ALA A 21 -2.79 11.42 -27.10
C ALA A 21 -2.67 9.91 -27.36
N VAL A 22 -3.03 9.10 -26.35
CA VAL A 22 -3.21 7.66 -26.52
C VAL A 22 -4.18 7.52 -27.69
N THR A 23 -3.65 7.24 -28.87
CA THR A 23 -4.43 6.94 -30.04
C THR A 23 -5.22 5.70 -29.65
N ALA A 24 -6.55 5.82 -29.71
CA ALA A 24 -7.46 4.73 -29.39
C ALA A 24 -7.08 3.49 -30.23
N SER A 25 -6.43 2.48 -29.62
CA SER A 25 -6.44 1.05 -30.04
C SER A 25 -5.40 0.15 -29.35
N SER A 26 -4.44 0.61 -28.53
CA SER A 26 -3.46 -0.34 -27.93
C SER A 26 -3.99 -1.01 -26.67
N VAL A 27 -4.12 -2.34 -26.70
CA VAL A 27 -4.45 -3.14 -25.51
C VAL A 27 -3.31 -3.06 -24.50
N VAL A 28 -3.62 -2.67 -23.26
CA VAL A 28 -2.66 -2.59 -22.15
C VAL A 28 -2.63 -3.93 -21.41
N GLN A 29 -1.44 -4.41 -21.08
CA GLN A 29 -1.24 -5.70 -20.38
C GLN A 29 -0.33 -5.60 -19.15
N THR A 30 0.35 -4.47 -18.95
CA THR A 30 1.29 -4.22 -17.84
C THR A 30 0.82 -3.05 -16.98
N PRO A 31 1.18 -2.99 -15.68
CA PRO A 31 0.77 -1.89 -14.81
C PRO A 31 1.37 -0.56 -15.26
N PHE A 32 0.64 0.54 -15.01
CA PHE A 32 1.18 1.89 -15.17
C PHE A 32 2.21 2.20 -14.07
N PRO A 33 3.43 2.65 -14.43
CA PRO A 33 4.47 2.94 -13.45
C PRO A 33 4.20 4.21 -12.63
N HIS A 34 3.36 5.11 -13.14
CA HIS A 34 3.06 6.42 -12.56
C HIS A 34 1.59 6.83 -12.77
N PRO A 35 1.02 7.67 -11.88
CA PRO A 35 -0.27 8.31 -12.10
C PRO A 35 -0.22 9.29 -13.28
N VAL A 36 -1.38 9.67 -13.81
CA VAL A 36 -1.49 10.80 -14.74
C VAL A 36 -1.15 12.12 -14.05
N ASP A 37 -0.64 13.10 -14.79
CA ASP A 37 -0.21 14.39 -14.24
C ASP A 37 -1.31 15.14 -13.46
N THR A 38 -2.58 14.92 -13.82
CA THR A 38 -3.75 15.53 -13.17
C THR A 38 -4.11 14.88 -11.84
N ALA A 39 -3.64 13.65 -11.57
CA ALA A 39 -3.87 12.97 -10.30
C ALA A 39 -2.78 13.38 -9.30
N LYS A 40 -3.18 13.90 -8.15
CA LYS A 40 -2.26 14.42 -7.12
C LYS A 40 -2.64 13.93 -5.73
N PRO A 41 -1.69 13.46 -4.91
CA PRO A 41 -1.93 13.13 -3.50
C PRO A 41 -2.64 14.26 -2.76
N GLU A 42 -3.51 13.90 -1.82
CA GLU A 42 -4.08 14.89 -0.91
C GLU A 42 -3.00 15.40 0.04
N PRO A 43 -2.87 16.73 0.24
CA PRO A 43 -1.90 17.28 1.17
C PRO A 43 -2.10 16.72 2.57
N GLN A 44 -1.01 16.28 3.20
CA GLN A 44 -1.08 15.83 4.59
C GLN A 44 -1.32 17.02 5.53
N ALA A 45 -2.23 16.84 6.49
CA ALA A 45 -2.44 17.83 7.54
C ALA A 45 -1.17 17.99 8.37
N LYS A 46 -0.78 19.24 8.66
CA LYS A 46 0.31 19.53 9.58
C LYS A 46 -0.05 19.00 10.97
N LEU A 47 0.94 18.43 11.66
CA LEU A 47 0.77 17.97 13.03
C LEU A 47 0.54 19.16 13.96
N SER A 48 -0.43 19.05 14.86
CA SER A 48 -0.54 19.97 15.99
C SER A 48 0.66 19.80 16.94
N PRO A 49 0.95 20.78 17.83
CA PRO A 49 2.02 20.61 18.82
C PRO A 49 1.87 19.36 19.70
N ASP A 50 0.64 19.02 20.10
CA ASP A 50 0.35 17.79 20.85
C ASP A 50 0.64 16.52 20.02
N GLN A 51 0.23 16.52 18.75
CA GLN A 51 0.51 15.41 17.84
C GLN A 51 2.01 15.24 17.59
N GLN A 52 2.73 16.34 17.42
CA GLN A 52 4.18 16.34 17.26
C GLN A 52 4.88 15.76 18.50
N ALA A 53 4.51 16.18 19.71
CA ALA A 53 5.07 15.64 20.95
C ALA A 53 4.79 14.14 21.13
N LYS A 54 3.60 13.68 20.75
CA LYS A 54 3.24 12.25 20.76
C LYS A 54 4.03 11.45 19.74
N TYR A 55 4.21 11.99 18.54
CA TYR A 55 5.08 11.39 17.53
C TYR A 55 6.52 11.26 18.05
N GLU A 56 7.09 12.30 18.64
CA GLU A 56 8.44 12.29 19.21
C GLU A 56 8.59 11.26 20.33
N THR A 57 7.55 11.09 21.15
CA THR A 57 7.54 10.07 22.20
C THR A 57 7.60 8.67 21.60
N VAL A 58 6.71 8.34 20.65
CA VAL A 58 6.72 7.03 19.97
C VAL A 58 8.03 6.82 19.22
N PHE A 59 8.50 7.83 18.49
CA PHE A 59 9.74 7.76 17.73
C PHE A 59 10.95 7.47 18.62
N LYS A 60 11.06 8.13 19.77
CA LYS A 60 12.11 7.88 20.76
C LYS A 60 12.04 6.44 21.30
N THR A 61 10.86 5.96 21.69
CA THR A 61 10.67 4.59 22.19
C THR A 61 11.07 3.57 21.12
N VAL A 62 10.51 3.70 19.91
CA VAL A 62 10.73 2.75 18.81
C VAL A 62 12.19 2.76 18.34
N SER A 63 12.85 3.91 18.32
CA SER A 63 14.27 4.02 17.97
C SER A 63 15.19 3.36 19.01
N SER A 64 14.71 3.17 20.24
CA SER A 64 15.46 2.46 21.29
C SER A 64 15.32 0.93 21.22
N TRP A 65 14.43 0.40 20.37
CA TRP A 65 14.25 -1.05 20.24
C TRP A 65 15.49 -1.72 19.67
N THR A 66 15.98 -2.72 20.40
CA THR A 66 17.11 -3.57 19.99
C THR A 66 16.67 -4.97 19.61
N THR A 67 15.58 -5.46 20.20
CA THR A 67 15.00 -6.77 19.89
C THR A 67 13.48 -6.67 19.72
N ILE A 68 12.92 -7.63 18.98
CA ILE A 68 11.49 -7.80 18.75
C ILE A 68 11.10 -9.26 19.06
N PRO A 69 9.92 -9.54 19.63
CA PRO A 69 9.44 -10.90 19.81
C PRO A 69 9.28 -11.66 18.48
N THR A 70 9.65 -12.94 18.45
CA THR A 70 9.54 -13.77 17.23
C THR A 70 8.11 -14.25 16.96
N LYS A 71 7.25 -14.30 17.97
CA LYS A 71 5.84 -14.73 17.92
C LYS A 71 4.98 -13.97 18.91
N ALA A 72 3.66 -13.98 18.70
CA ALA A 72 2.70 -13.23 19.54
C ALA A 72 2.50 -13.83 20.95
N GLU A 73 2.94 -15.07 21.19
CA GLU A 73 2.78 -15.76 22.47
C GLU A 73 3.49 -15.04 23.62
N LYS A 74 2.90 -15.11 24.82
CA LYS A 74 3.50 -14.53 26.03
C LYS A 74 4.85 -15.20 26.31
N ASN A 75 5.88 -14.40 26.57
CA ASN A 75 7.26 -14.83 26.80
C ASN A 75 7.92 -15.52 25.60
N ALA A 76 7.43 -15.27 24.37
CA ALA A 76 8.15 -15.67 23.16
C ALA A 76 9.59 -15.10 23.18
N PRO A 77 10.58 -15.85 22.64
CA PRO A 77 11.93 -15.33 22.54
C PRO A 77 11.95 -14.06 21.69
N THR A 78 12.93 -13.19 21.97
CA THR A 78 13.15 -11.98 21.19
C THR A 78 14.45 -12.10 20.41
N GLU A 79 14.45 -11.60 19.18
CA GLU A 79 15.64 -11.57 18.33
C GLU A 79 15.97 -10.13 17.93
N PRO A 80 17.24 -9.81 17.58
CA PRO A 80 17.64 -8.50 17.13
C PRO A 80 16.73 -7.95 16.03
N ILE A 81 16.47 -6.65 16.07
CA ILE A 81 15.77 -5.96 14.98
C ILE A 81 16.64 -5.99 13.71
N THR A 82 16.04 -6.37 12.59
CA THR A 82 16.69 -6.48 11.28
C THR A 82 16.70 -5.14 10.53
N ASP A 83 17.54 -5.01 9.50
CA ASP A 83 17.55 -3.82 8.63
C ASP A 83 16.19 -3.60 7.94
N ASP A 84 15.49 -4.68 7.57
CA ASP A 84 14.18 -4.60 6.92
C ASP A 84 13.10 -4.05 7.86
N GLU A 85 13.16 -4.41 9.13
CA GLU A 85 12.26 -3.89 10.15
C GLU A 85 12.57 -2.43 10.47
N ARG A 86 13.86 -2.06 10.54
CA ARG A 86 14.27 -0.65 10.70
C ARG A 86 13.77 0.21 9.53
N MET A 87 13.93 -0.28 8.30
CA MET A 87 13.47 0.39 7.08
C MET A 87 11.93 0.49 7.01
N TRP A 88 11.20 -0.47 7.58
CA TRP A 88 9.73 -0.44 7.66
C TRP A 88 9.21 0.59 8.66
N LEU A 89 9.96 0.88 9.73
CA LEU A 89 9.61 1.85 10.78
C LEU A 89 9.90 3.31 10.35
N THR A 90 9.30 3.74 9.24
CA THR A 90 9.39 5.12 8.74
C THR A 90 8.62 6.10 9.60
N ARG A 91 8.84 7.41 9.42
CA ARG A 91 8.01 8.44 10.06
C ARG A 91 6.53 8.23 9.78
N GLU A 92 6.17 8.04 8.52
CA GLU A 92 4.79 7.87 8.06
C GLU A 92 4.20 6.57 8.63
N CYS A 93 5.00 5.51 8.78
CA CYS A 93 4.59 4.29 9.48
C CYS A 93 4.17 4.60 10.92
N LEU A 94 5.02 5.27 11.70
CA LEU A 94 4.67 5.63 13.09
C LEU A 94 3.40 6.49 13.15
N LEU A 95 3.25 7.43 12.22
CA LEU A 95 2.06 8.28 12.14
C LEU A 95 0.79 7.50 11.77
N ARG A 96 0.86 6.49 10.90
CA ARG A 96 -0.29 5.60 10.62
C ARG A 96 -0.78 4.92 11.89
N TYR A 97 0.13 4.40 12.70
CA TYR A 97 -0.23 3.75 13.96
C TYR A 97 -0.79 4.73 14.98
N LEU A 98 -0.21 5.92 15.11
CA LEU A 98 -0.74 6.99 15.96
C LEU A 98 -2.15 7.42 15.54
N ARG A 99 -2.41 7.61 14.24
CA ARG A 99 -3.77 7.93 13.75
C ARG A 99 -4.75 6.80 14.06
N ALA A 100 -4.35 5.55 13.82
CA ALA A 100 -5.20 4.38 14.05
C ALA A 100 -5.53 4.12 15.52
N THR A 101 -4.71 4.60 16.46
CA THR A 101 -4.94 4.51 17.91
C THR A 101 -5.49 5.81 18.50
N LYS A 102 -5.99 6.72 17.64
CA LYS A 102 -6.51 8.04 18.07
C LYS A 102 -5.51 8.80 18.94
N TRP A 103 -4.24 8.74 18.54
CA TRP A 103 -3.11 9.39 19.20
C TRP A 103 -2.84 8.87 20.63
N ASN A 104 -3.21 7.61 20.92
CA ASN A 104 -2.75 6.91 22.12
C ASN A 104 -1.35 6.33 21.88
N VAL A 105 -0.36 6.89 22.59
CA VAL A 105 1.07 6.54 22.47
C VAL A 105 1.34 5.08 22.82
N PHE A 106 0.89 4.63 23.98
CA PHE A 106 1.12 3.26 24.46
C PHE A 106 0.51 2.21 23.51
N GLU A 107 -0.72 2.46 23.05
CA GLU A 107 -1.39 1.58 22.10
C GLU A 107 -0.69 1.58 20.73
N ALA A 108 -0.17 2.73 20.27
CA ALA A 108 0.58 2.82 19.02
C ALA A 108 1.87 1.98 19.07
N GLU A 109 2.66 2.14 20.15
CA GLU A 109 3.88 1.37 20.40
C GLU A 109 3.59 -0.14 20.45
N THR A 110 2.55 -0.52 21.19
CA THR A 110 2.12 -1.93 21.32
C THR A 110 1.73 -2.52 19.95
N ARG A 111 0.95 -1.78 19.15
CA ARG A 111 0.50 -2.25 17.84
C ARG A 111 1.62 -2.31 16.80
N LEU A 112 2.59 -1.40 16.87
CA LEU A 112 3.80 -1.43 16.05
C LEU A 112 4.60 -2.71 16.32
N GLN A 113 4.94 -2.98 17.59
CA GLN A 113 5.67 -4.20 17.96
C GLN A 113 4.90 -5.45 17.57
N ARG A 114 3.58 -5.50 17.86
CA ARG A 114 2.71 -6.62 17.46
C ARG A 114 2.72 -6.86 15.96
N THR A 115 2.82 -5.80 15.15
CA THR A 115 2.90 -5.97 13.69
C THR A 115 4.24 -6.50 13.24
N LEU A 116 5.36 -6.02 13.80
CA LEU A 116 6.68 -6.60 13.50
C LEU A 116 6.74 -8.09 13.87
N THR A 117 6.24 -8.44 15.05
CA THR A 117 6.12 -9.83 15.50
C THR A 117 5.22 -10.66 14.59
N TRP A 118 4.05 -10.13 14.19
CA TRP A 118 3.18 -10.79 13.22
C TRP A 118 3.89 -11.00 11.88
N ARG A 119 4.64 -10.01 11.37
CA ARG A 119 5.39 -10.15 10.10
C ARG A 119 6.42 -11.29 10.18
N ARG A 120 7.10 -11.46 11.32
CA ARG A 120 8.01 -12.60 11.55
C ARG A 120 7.26 -13.92 11.55
N GLU A 121 6.17 -14.00 12.31
CA GLU A 121 5.40 -15.23 12.48
C GLU A 121 4.66 -15.65 11.20
N TYR A 122 4.12 -14.68 10.45
CA TYR A 122 3.44 -14.89 9.18
C TYR A 122 4.39 -15.34 8.08
N GLY A 123 5.69 -15.09 8.22
CA GLY A 123 6.72 -15.49 7.27
C GLY A 123 6.60 -14.73 5.95
N MET A 124 6.66 -13.40 6.00
CA MET A 124 6.50 -12.53 4.83
C MET A 124 7.49 -12.88 3.69
N GLU A 125 8.66 -13.40 4.02
CA GLU A 125 9.70 -13.87 3.07
C GLU A 125 9.28 -15.06 2.22
N LYS A 126 8.32 -15.87 2.69
CA LYS A 126 7.80 -17.03 1.95
C LYS A 126 6.78 -16.63 0.88
N LEU A 127 6.28 -15.40 0.94
CA LEU A 127 5.31 -14.87 -0.01
C LEU A 127 6.05 -14.38 -1.25
N THR A 128 6.52 -15.32 -2.08
CA THR A 128 7.21 -15.01 -3.34
C THR A 128 6.23 -14.95 -4.52
N PRO A 129 6.58 -14.23 -5.61
CA PRO A 129 5.78 -14.24 -6.84
C PRO A 129 5.46 -15.65 -7.35
N GLU A 130 6.40 -16.58 -7.21
CA GLU A 130 6.27 -17.97 -7.68
C GLU A 130 5.31 -18.77 -6.79
N TYR A 131 5.41 -18.63 -5.46
CA TYR A 131 4.57 -19.35 -4.51
C TYR A 131 3.08 -19.00 -4.67
N VAL A 132 2.77 -17.71 -4.85
CA VAL A 132 1.39 -17.23 -4.97
C VAL A 132 0.91 -17.10 -6.43
N SER A 133 1.76 -17.36 -7.43
CA SER A 133 1.46 -17.18 -8.87
C SER A 133 0.14 -17.83 -9.29
N ILE A 134 -0.06 -19.09 -8.86
CA ILE A 134 -1.26 -19.89 -9.14
C ILE A 134 -2.55 -19.19 -8.72
N GLU A 135 -2.51 -18.39 -7.65
CA GLU A 135 -3.67 -17.66 -7.18
C GLU A 135 -4.08 -16.54 -8.13
N ASN A 136 -3.17 -16.05 -8.99
CA ASN A 136 -3.44 -14.93 -9.87
C ASN A 136 -3.43 -15.27 -11.36
N GLU A 137 -3.39 -16.53 -11.77
CA GLU A 137 -3.38 -16.92 -13.20
C GLU A 137 -4.57 -16.37 -14.01
N THR A 138 -5.69 -16.07 -13.34
CA THR A 138 -6.91 -15.50 -13.93
C THR A 138 -7.08 -14.00 -13.67
N GLY A 139 -6.13 -13.35 -13.00
CA GLY A 139 -6.19 -11.93 -12.68
C GLY A 139 -7.34 -11.59 -11.73
N LYS A 140 -7.53 -12.39 -10.68
CA LYS A 140 -8.55 -12.09 -9.64
C LYS A 140 -8.16 -10.92 -8.74
N GLN A 141 -6.87 -10.58 -8.71
CA GLN A 141 -6.38 -9.31 -8.19
C GLN A 141 -5.44 -8.64 -9.19
N VAL A 142 -5.65 -7.35 -9.45
CA VAL A 142 -4.86 -6.59 -10.42
C VAL A 142 -4.53 -5.22 -9.85
N ILE A 143 -3.27 -4.81 -9.91
CA ILE A 143 -2.81 -3.45 -9.65
C ILE A 143 -2.74 -2.76 -11.01
N MET A 144 -3.61 -1.77 -11.23
CA MET A 144 -3.67 -1.09 -12.51
C MET A 144 -4.14 0.34 -12.33
N GLY A 145 -3.31 1.29 -12.73
CA GLY A 145 -3.64 2.69 -12.71
C GLY A 145 -3.85 3.30 -11.33
N TYR A 146 -4.33 4.54 -11.33
CA TYR A 146 -4.35 5.40 -10.15
C TYR A 146 -5.64 6.21 -10.06
N ASP A 147 -6.13 6.45 -8.85
CA ASP A 147 -7.28 7.31 -8.60
C ASP A 147 -6.91 8.81 -8.79
N ILE A 148 -7.91 9.71 -8.73
CA ILE A 148 -7.67 11.16 -8.89
C ILE A 148 -6.75 11.75 -7.82
N HIS A 149 -6.50 11.03 -6.73
CA HIS A 149 -5.59 11.41 -5.67
C HIS A 149 -4.25 10.66 -5.74
N ALA A 150 -3.91 10.08 -6.90
CA ALA A 150 -2.69 9.32 -7.13
C ALA A 150 -2.54 8.06 -6.25
N ARG A 151 -3.65 7.51 -5.72
CA ARG A 151 -3.63 6.20 -5.04
C ARG A 151 -3.51 5.10 -6.08
N PRO A 152 -2.56 4.16 -5.98
CA PRO A 152 -2.56 2.99 -6.83
C PRO A 152 -3.86 2.18 -6.64
N CYS A 153 -4.45 1.76 -7.75
CA CYS A 153 -5.72 1.05 -7.78
C CYS A 153 -5.49 -0.46 -7.71
N LEU A 154 -6.02 -1.09 -6.66
CA LEU A 154 -6.08 -2.54 -6.50
C LEU A 154 -7.49 -3.03 -6.83
N TYR A 155 -7.63 -3.76 -7.93
CA TYR A 155 -8.86 -4.41 -8.35
C TYR A 155 -8.99 -5.76 -7.70
N LEU A 156 -10.15 -6.04 -7.12
CA LEU A 156 -10.61 -7.36 -6.70
C LEU A 156 -11.75 -7.78 -7.64
N LEU A 157 -11.53 -8.88 -8.36
CA LEU A 157 -12.45 -9.44 -9.35
C LEU A 157 -12.87 -10.85 -8.91
N PRO A 158 -13.83 -11.02 -7.98
CA PRO A 158 -14.19 -12.33 -7.45
C PRO A 158 -14.70 -13.32 -8.52
N SER A 159 -15.27 -12.82 -9.63
CA SER A 159 -15.68 -13.64 -10.77
C SER A 159 -14.53 -14.42 -11.42
N ASN A 160 -13.30 -13.95 -11.25
CA ASN A 160 -12.09 -14.60 -11.73
C ASN A 160 -11.52 -15.61 -10.72
N GLN A 161 -12.22 -15.97 -9.64
CA GLN A 161 -11.74 -16.98 -8.69
C GLN A 161 -11.43 -18.31 -9.41
N ASN A 162 -10.21 -18.80 -9.23
CA ASN A 162 -9.63 -19.91 -9.98
C ASN A 162 -9.10 -21.06 -9.11
N THR A 163 -9.01 -20.86 -7.79
CA THR A 163 -8.48 -21.85 -6.85
C THR A 163 -9.52 -22.25 -5.82
N GLU A 164 -9.35 -23.46 -5.28
CA GLU A 164 -10.08 -23.90 -4.10
C GLU A 164 -9.70 -23.07 -2.87
N LYS A 165 -10.64 -22.97 -1.93
CA LYS A 165 -10.45 -22.20 -0.70
C LYS A 165 -9.27 -22.74 0.10
N SER A 166 -8.31 -21.88 0.38
CA SER A 166 -7.11 -22.21 1.12
C SER A 166 -6.54 -20.98 1.83
N GLU A 167 -5.59 -21.21 2.74
CA GLU A 167 -4.80 -20.13 3.34
C GLU A 167 -4.01 -19.33 2.29
N ARG A 168 -3.61 -19.99 1.20
CA ARG A 168 -2.86 -19.36 0.10
C ARG A 168 -3.62 -18.21 -0.55
N GLN A 169 -4.95 -18.25 -0.57
CA GLN A 169 -5.78 -17.14 -1.05
C GLN A 169 -5.59 -15.87 -0.21
N ILE A 170 -5.43 -16.01 1.12
CA ILE A 170 -5.21 -14.88 2.03
C ILE A 170 -3.75 -14.42 1.92
N GLN A 171 -2.81 -15.36 1.81
CA GLN A 171 -1.40 -15.05 1.57
C GLN A 171 -1.20 -14.29 0.25
N HIS A 172 -1.93 -14.65 -0.82
CA HIS A 172 -1.96 -13.92 -2.07
C HIS A 172 -2.52 -12.50 -1.91
N LEU A 173 -3.59 -12.31 -1.13
CA LEU A 173 -4.09 -10.97 -0.82
C LEU A 173 -3.03 -10.13 -0.08
N VAL A 174 -2.39 -10.70 0.94
CA VAL A 174 -1.29 -10.03 1.68
C VAL A 174 -0.13 -9.69 0.74
N PHE A 175 0.24 -10.61 -0.15
CA PHE A 175 1.26 -10.37 -1.16
C PHE A 175 0.90 -9.18 -2.05
N MET A 176 -0.31 -9.16 -2.61
CA MET A 176 -0.78 -8.06 -3.48
C MET A 176 -0.87 -6.72 -2.73
N LEU A 177 -1.18 -6.73 -1.44
CA LEU A 177 -1.13 -5.54 -0.59
C LEU A 177 0.30 -5.01 -0.39
N GLU A 178 1.28 -5.89 -0.21
CA GLU A 178 2.68 -5.44 -0.13
C GLU A 178 3.16 -4.91 -1.50
N ARG A 179 2.76 -5.53 -2.63
CA ARG A 179 3.09 -5.03 -3.98
C ARG A 179 2.49 -3.66 -4.26
N VAL A 180 1.22 -3.43 -3.89
CA VAL A 180 0.59 -2.13 -4.11
C VAL A 180 1.20 -1.05 -3.22
N ILE A 181 1.69 -1.40 -2.02
CA ILE A 181 2.46 -0.50 -1.16
C ILE A 181 3.82 -0.17 -1.78
N ASP A 182 4.52 -1.16 -2.32
CA ASP A 182 5.81 -0.95 -3.02
C ASP A 182 5.66 0.02 -4.20
N ILE A 183 4.49 0.06 -4.86
CA ILE A 183 4.20 0.91 -6.02
C ILE A 183 3.75 2.33 -5.63
N MET A 184 3.40 2.59 -4.36
CA MET A 184 2.95 3.92 -3.94
C MET A 184 4.02 4.99 -4.19
N GLY A 185 3.63 6.05 -4.89
CA GLY A 185 4.47 7.22 -5.11
C GLY A 185 4.67 8.07 -3.84
N PRO A 186 5.53 9.10 -3.92
CA PRO A 186 5.68 10.10 -2.87
C PRO A 186 4.34 10.73 -2.46
N ASP A 187 4.27 11.22 -1.22
CA ASP A 187 3.08 11.76 -0.55
C ASP A 187 1.87 10.81 -0.44
N GLN A 188 1.97 9.59 -0.97
CA GLN A 188 0.89 8.63 -0.95
C GLN A 188 1.16 7.44 -0.02
N GLU A 189 0.31 7.28 0.99
CA GLU A 189 0.34 6.13 1.91
C GLU A 189 -0.83 5.14 1.74
N THR A 190 -1.79 5.46 0.86
CA THR A 190 -3.08 4.77 0.75
C THR A 190 -3.34 4.25 -0.65
N LEU A 191 -4.15 3.19 -0.74
CA LEU A 191 -4.62 2.60 -2.00
C LEU A 191 -6.09 2.95 -2.27
N ALA A 192 -6.49 2.82 -3.54
CA ALA A 192 -7.88 2.78 -3.95
C ALA A 192 -8.25 1.32 -4.26
N LEU A 193 -9.21 0.77 -3.52
CA LEU A 193 -9.70 -0.60 -3.72
C LEU A 193 -10.91 -0.56 -4.65
N LEU A 194 -10.86 -1.30 -5.76
CA LEU A 194 -11.99 -1.45 -6.69
C LEU A 194 -12.50 -2.88 -6.62
N VAL A 195 -13.73 -3.08 -6.21
CA VAL A 195 -14.34 -4.42 -6.13
C VAL A 195 -15.48 -4.49 -7.12
N ASN A 196 -15.35 -5.40 -8.09
CA ASN A 196 -16.37 -5.63 -9.10
C ASN A 196 -16.96 -7.03 -8.95
N PHE A 197 -18.20 -7.12 -8.48
CA PHE A 197 -18.91 -8.40 -8.31
C PHE A 197 -19.68 -8.85 -9.56
N LYS A 198 -19.50 -8.18 -10.70
CA LYS A 198 -20.15 -8.58 -11.96
C LYS A 198 -19.79 -10.02 -12.29
N GLU A 199 -20.80 -10.81 -12.63
CA GLU A 199 -20.66 -12.23 -13.01
C GLU A 199 -20.07 -13.14 -11.91
N THR A 200 -19.97 -12.67 -10.66
CA THR A 200 -19.56 -13.49 -9.53
C THR A 200 -20.62 -14.56 -9.23
N LYS A 201 -20.23 -15.83 -9.36
CA LYS A 201 -21.08 -16.99 -9.11
C LYS A 201 -21.09 -17.37 -7.63
N SER A 202 -22.09 -18.17 -7.24
CA SER A 202 -22.12 -18.79 -5.91
C SER A 202 -20.85 -19.60 -5.68
N GLY A 203 -20.27 -19.48 -4.48
CA GLY A 203 -19.03 -20.19 -4.11
C GLY A 203 -17.72 -19.46 -4.42
N GLN A 204 -17.70 -18.48 -5.33
CA GLN A 204 -16.49 -17.71 -5.68
C GLN A 204 -16.15 -16.61 -4.66
N ASN A 205 -17.13 -16.19 -3.86
CA ASN A 205 -16.92 -15.25 -2.76
C ASN A 205 -16.13 -15.88 -1.61
N ALA A 206 -15.41 -15.04 -0.87
CA ALA A 206 -14.76 -15.45 0.37
C ALA A 206 -15.76 -16.04 1.37
N THR A 207 -15.33 -17.07 2.10
CA THR A 207 -16.10 -17.57 3.25
C THR A 207 -16.13 -16.55 4.38
N ILE A 208 -17.08 -16.68 5.32
CA ILE A 208 -17.12 -15.85 6.53
C ILE A 208 -15.81 -15.97 7.32
N GLY A 209 -15.22 -17.17 7.40
CA GLY A 209 -13.92 -17.39 8.06
C GLY A 209 -12.79 -16.60 7.40
N GLN A 210 -12.65 -16.71 6.07
CA GLN A 210 -11.65 -15.95 5.31
C GLN A 210 -11.88 -14.44 5.39
N ALA A 211 -13.14 -13.99 5.38
CA ALA A 211 -13.48 -12.58 5.54
C ALA A 211 -13.08 -12.06 6.94
N LYS A 212 -13.33 -12.82 8.00
CA LYS A 212 -12.91 -12.48 9.37
C LYS A 212 -11.38 -12.43 9.50
N GLN A 213 -10.68 -13.44 8.98
CA GLN A 213 -9.21 -13.48 9.02
C GLN A 213 -8.59 -12.32 8.21
N THR A 214 -9.14 -12.03 7.03
CA THR A 214 -8.71 -10.88 6.23
C THR A 214 -8.94 -9.57 6.98
N LEU A 215 -10.12 -9.40 7.59
CA LEU A 215 -10.45 -8.20 8.35
C LEU A 215 -9.51 -8.02 9.54
N ASP A 216 -9.20 -9.10 10.25
CA ASP A 216 -8.25 -9.09 11.37
C ASP A 216 -6.86 -8.63 10.92
N ILE A 217 -6.34 -9.20 9.83
CA ILE A 217 -5.04 -8.79 9.25
C ILE A 217 -5.06 -7.30 8.88
N LEU A 218 -6.08 -6.85 8.15
CA LEU A 218 -6.17 -5.46 7.68
C LEU A 218 -6.28 -4.47 8.84
N GLN A 219 -7.13 -4.74 9.82
CA GLN A 219 -7.34 -3.84 10.96
C GLN A 219 -6.13 -3.77 11.88
N ASN A 220 -5.44 -4.90 12.09
CA ASN A 220 -4.33 -4.97 13.04
C ASN A 220 -2.98 -4.57 12.45
N HIS A 221 -2.73 -4.88 11.17
CA HIS A 221 -1.40 -4.84 10.56
C HIS A 221 -1.28 -3.91 9.34
N TYR A 222 -2.39 -3.43 8.78
CA TYR A 222 -2.40 -2.44 7.70
C TYR A 222 -3.21 -1.18 8.05
N PRO A 223 -2.98 -0.55 9.23
CA PRO A 223 -3.72 0.62 9.64
C PRO A 223 -3.56 1.76 8.62
N GLU A 224 -4.63 2.53 8.42
CA GLU A 224 -4.61 3.75 7.59
C GLU A 224 -4.14 3.53 6.14
N ARG A 225 -4.25 2.31 5.58
CA ARG A 225 -3.89 2.01 4.18
C ARG A 225 -5.03 2.16 3.19
N LEU A 226 -6.29 2.05 3.63
CA LEU A 226 -7.44 2.24 2.75
C LEU A 226 -7.71 3.74 2.57
N GLY A 227 -7.56 4.25 1.35
CA GLY A 227 -7.91 5.62 0.99
C GLY A 227 -9.31 5.73 0.42
N ARG A 228 -9.68 4.79 -0.46
CA ARG A 228 -11.02 4.69 -1.07
C ARG A 228 -11.37 3.24 -1.35
N ALA A 229 -12.65 2.90 -1.23
CA ALA A 229 -13.18 1.60 -1.63
C ALA A 229 -14.41 1.80 -2.54
N LEU A 230 -14.25 1.45 -3.82
CA LEU A 230 -15.23 1.57 -4.88
C LEU A 230 -15.82 0.20 -5.16
N VAL A 231 -17.07 -0.03 -4.77
CA VAL A 231 -17.70 -1.35 -4.85
C VAL A 231 -18.88 -1.28 -5.82
N ILE A 232 -18.81 -2.05 -6.91
CA ILE A 232 -19.82 -2.05 -7.97
C ILE A 232 -20.39 -3.45 -8.22
N ASN A 233 -21.59 -3.49 -8.81
CA ASN A 233 -22.32 -4.71 -9.16
C ASN A 233 -22.59 -5.61 -7.95
N VAL A 234 -22.78 -4.98 -6.78
CA VAL A 234 -22.91 -5.66 -5.48
C VAL A 234 -24.15 -6.57 -5.47
N PRO A 235 -23.99 -7.90 -5.28
CA PRO A 235 -25.11 -8.81 -5.18
C PRO A 235 -25.98 -8.47 -3.96
N PHE A 236 -27.29 -8.65 -4.06
CA PHE A 236 -28.23 -8.31 -2.97
C PHE A 236 -27.85 -8.99 -1.63
N ILE A 237 -27.30 -10.20 -1.67
CA ILE A 237 -26.85 -10.90 -0.45
C ILE A 237 -25.69 -10.18 0.27
N ILE A 238 -24.83 -9.48 -0.46
CA ILE A 238 -23.72 -8.71 0.11
C ILE A 238 -24.23 -7.44 0.82
N TRP A 239 -25.35 -6.88 0.39
CA TRP A 239 -26.01 -5.79 1.13
C TRP A 239 -26.46 -6.22 2.54
N GLY A 240 -26.95 -7.45 2.68
CA GLY A 240 -27.30 -8.03 3.99
C GLY A 240 -26.07 -8.18 4.90
N PHE A 241 -24.97 -8.72 4.36
CA PHE A 241 -23.70 -8.82 5.09
C PHE A 241 -23.14 -7.45 5.49
N PHE A 242 -23.14 -6.49 4.55
CA PHE A 242 -22.62 -5.15 4.82
C PHE A 242 -23.42 -4.44 5.92
N LYS A 243 -24.75 -4.52 5.90
CA LYS A 243 -25.60 -3.98 6.98
C LYS A 243 -25.28 -4.58 8.35
N LEU A 244 -24.91 -5.86 8.41
CA LEU A 244 -24.54 -6.55 9.65
C LEU A 244 -23.18 -6.09 10.20
N VAL A 245 -22.19 -5.84 9.31
CA VAL A 245 -20.83 -5.46 9.74
C VAL A 245 -20.64 -3.95 9.88
N THR A 246 -21.48 -3.13 9.24
CA THR A 246 -21.41 -1.64 9.26
C THR A 246 -21.33 -1.03 10.66
N PRO A 247 -22.02 -1.54 11.72
CA PRO A 247 -21.90 -1.01 13.07
C PRO A 247 -20.48 -1.12 13.66
N PHE A 248 -19.67 -2.06 13.15
CA PHE A 248 -18.30 -2.32 13.60
C PHE A 248 -17.25 -1.62 12.71
N ILE A 249 -17.68 -0.92 11.66
CA ILE A 249 -16.82 -0.13 10.78
C ILE A 249 -16.74 1.30 11.34
N ASP A 250 -15.52 1.77 11.60
CA ASP A 250 -15.29 3.14 12.06
C ASP A 250 -15.88 4.17 11.07
N PRO A 251 -16.39 5.32 11.55
CA PRO A 251 -16.94 6.38 10.69
C PRO A 251 -16.02 6.82 9.54
N ASN A 252 -14.70 6.92 9.76
CA ASN A 252 -13.76 7.32 8.71
C ASN A 252 -13.72 6.28 7.59
N THR A 253 -13.71 4.99 7.94
CA THR A 253 -13.76 3.87 7.00
C THR A 253 -15.09 3.85 6.22
N ARG A 254 -16.20 4.21 6.86
CA ARG A 254 -17.51 4.29 6.19
C ARG A 254 -17.56 5.36 5.10
N GLN A 255 -16.95 6.52 5.32
CA GLN A 255 -16.92 7.60 4.33
C GLN A 255 -16.13 7.24 3.06
N LYS A 256 -15.14 6.35 3.19
CA LYS A 256 -14.28 5.86 2.10
C LYS A 256 -14.99 4.85 1.18
N LEU A 257 -16.08 4.24 1.64
CA LEU A 257 -16.85 3.23 0.89
C LEU A 257 -17.89 3.90 -0.02
N LYS A 258 -17.76 3.66 -1.33
CA LYS A 258 -18.66 4.16 -2.37
C LYS A 258 -19.28 2.97 -3.09
N PHE A 259 -20.61 2.91 -3.10
CA PHE A 259 -21.35 1.78 -3.66
C PHE A 259 -22.11 2.21 -4.92
N ASN A 260 -21.85 1.54 -6.03
CA ASN A 260 -22.52 1.77 -7.32
C ASN A 260 -22.55 3.25 -7.78
N GLU A 261 -21.53 4.03 -7.40
CA GLU A 261 -21.30 5.37 -7.95
C GLU A 261 -20.66 5.28 -9.34
N ASP A 262 -20.71 6.37 -10.11
CA ASP A 262 -19.92 6.49 -11.33
C ASP A 262 -18.43 6.56 -10.98
N LEU A 263 -17.70 5.50 -11.31
CA LEU A 263 -16.28 5.38 -10.97
C LEU A 263 -15.40 6.41 -11.67
N ARG A 264 -15.86 7.03 -12.76
CA ARG A 264 -15.15 8.12 -13.47
C ARG A 264 -14.99 9.38 -12.61
N GLN A 265 -15.80 9.53 -11.55
CA GLN A 265 -15.66 10.61 -10.57
C GLN A 265 -14.47 10.40 -9.63
N HIS A 266 -13.95 9.17 -9.57
CA HIS A 266 -12.96 8.74 -8.58
C HIS A 266 -11.65 8.32 -9.23
N VAL A 267 -11.70 7.78 -10.44
CA VAL A 267 -10.54 7.32 -11.21
C VAL A 267 -10.59 7.97 -12.60
N PRO A 268 -9.51 8.61 -13.08
CA PRO A 268 -9.44 9.13 -14.45
C PRO A 268 -9.84 8.04 -15.45
N PRO A 269 -10.70 8.33 -16.45
CA PRO A 269 -11.17 7.32 -17.40
C PRO A 269 -10.04 6.54 -18.10
N SER A 270 -8.94 7.20 -18.46
CA SER A 270 -7.75 6.57 -19.05
C SER A 270 -7.01 5.59 -18.13
N GLN A 271 -7.26 5.66 -16.82
CA GLN A 271 -6.67 4.81 -15.78
C GLN A 271 -7.67 3.76 -15.26
N LEU A 272 -8.94 3.80 -15.70
CA LEU A 272 -10.02 2.93 -15.26
C LEU A 272 -10.35 1.87 -16.32
N MET A 273 -10.29 0.59 -15.94
CA MET A 273 -10.61 -0.52 -16.87
C MET A 273 -12.01 -0.38 -17.48
N LYS A 274 -12.12 -0.64 -18.78
CA LYS A 274 -13.38 -0.54 -19.54
C LYS A 274 -14.56 -1.34 -18.96
N PRO A 275 -14.40 -2.57 -18.43
CA PRO A 275 -15.50 -3.29 -17.78
C PRO A 275 -16.08 -2.60 -16.53
N LEU A 276 -15.39 -1.58 -15.99
CA LEU A 276 -15.80 -0.76 -14.86
C LEU A 276 -16.23 0.68 -15.27
N GLY A 277 -16.34 0.96 -16.58
CA GLY A 277 -16.87 2.23 -17.11
C GLY A 277 -15.83 3.27 -17.53
N GLY A 278 -14.54 2.92 -17.50
CA GLY A 278 -13.47 3.78 -18.04
C GLY A 278 -13.12 3.50 -19.49
N ASP A 279 -11.97 4.03 -19.92
CA ASP A 279 -11.49 4.01 -21.31
C ASP A 279 -10.29 3.06 -21.49
N LEU A 280 -9.77 2.47 -20.39
CA LEU A 280 -8.61 1.58 -20.44
C LEU A 280 -8.98 0.18 -20.97
N GLU A 281 -8.50 -0.14 -22.17
CA GLU A 281 -8.53 -1.47 -22.77
C GLU A 281 -7.46 -2.37 -22.12
N PHE A 282 -7.72 -2.85 -20.91
CA PHE A 282 -6.84 -3.78 -20.20
C PHE A 282 -7.19 -5.24 -20.50
N LYS A 283 -6.19 -6.05 -20.89
CA LYS A 283 -6.32 -7.50 -21.03
C LYS A 283 -5.30 -8.21 -20.14
N TYR A 284 -5.81 -8.98 -19.19
CA TYR A 284 -4.96 -9.82 -18.35
C TYR A 284 -4.36 -10.97 -19.15
N ASP A 285 -3.03 -11.06 -19.15
CA ASP A 285 -2.25 -12.21 -19.57
C ASP A 285 -1.23 -12.47 -18.47
N HIS A 286 -1.37 -13.59 -17.76
CA HIS A 286 -0.54 -13.88 -16.59
C HIS A 286 0.96 -13.88 -16.92
N SER A 287 1.33 -14.41 -18.10
CA SER A 287 2.72 -14.53 -18.53
C SER A 287 3.39 -13.18 -18.80
N ILE A 288 2.59 -12.12 -19.01
CA ILE A 288 3.06 -10.76 -19.27
C ILE A 288 2.89 -9.89 -18.02
N TYR A 289 1.68 -9.88 -17.45
CA TYR A 289 1.33 -9.01 -16.34
C TYR A 289 2.09 -9.36 -15.05
N TRP A 290 2.18 -10.66 -14.73
CA TRP A 290 2.72 -11.09 -13.43
C TRP A 290 4.21 -10.81 -13.28
N PRO A 291 5.08 -11.08 -14.28
CA PRO A 291 6.47 -10.62 -14.22
C PRO A 291 6.57 -9.09 -14.14
N ALA A 292 5.78 -8.35 -14.94
CA ALA A 292 5.86 -6.89 -15.00
C ALA A 292 5.51 -6.19 -13.69
N VAL A 293 4.43 -6.60 -13.00
CA VAL A 293 4.05 -5.99 -11.72
C VAL A 293 5.05 -6.29 -10.61
N ASN A 294 5.62 -7.49 -10.61
CA ASN A 294 6.60 -7.88 -9.59
C ASN A 294 7.96 -7.23 -9.84
N GLU A 295 8.37 -7.06 -11.10
CA GLU A 295 9.58 -6.32 -11.45
C GLU A 295 9.45 -4.83 -11.09
N LEU A 296 8.31 -4.20 -11.39
CA LEU A 296 8.05 -2.82 -10.97
C LEU A 296 8.12 -2.66 -9.44
N ALA A 297 7.45 -3.54 -8.68
CA ALA A 297 7.48 -3.50 -7.22
C ALA A 297 8.89 -3.73 -6.66
N LYS A 298 9.66 -4.66 -7.25
CA LYS A 298 11.04 -4.95 -6.88
C LYS A 298 11.94 -3.74 -7.11
N GLN A 299 11.88 -3.11 -8.29
CA GLN A 299 12.67 -1.92 -8.61
C GLN A 299 12.38 -0.77 -7.64
N ARG A 300 11.10 -0.52 -7.33
CA ARG A 300 10.71 0.50 -6.34
C ARG A 300 11.27 0.20 -4.96
N ARG A 301 11.20 -1.06 -4.50
CA ARG A 301 11.72 -1.48 -3.20
C ARG A 301 13.25 -1.43 -3.12
N GLU A 302 13.95 -1.76 -4.20
CA GLU A 302 15.41 -1.68 -4.29
C GLU A 302 15.88 -0.21 -4.21
N ALA A 303 15.29 0.68 -5.02
CA ALA A 303 15.57 2.11 -4.97
C ALA A 303 15.27 2.72 -3.58
N TYR A 304 14.16 2.30 -2.97
CA TYR A 304 13.77 2.70 -1.61
C TYR A 304 14.83 2.28 -0.58
N ARG A 305 15.33 1.04 -0.66
CA ARG A 305 16.39 0.54 0.22
C ARG A 305 17.71 1.28 -0.01
N GLU A 306 18.11 1.51 -1.24
CA GLU A 306 19.34 2.25 -1.57
C GLU A 306 19.32 3.63 -0.93
N ARG A 307 18.21 4.34 -1.06
CA ARG A 307 18.03 5.65 -0.42
C ARG A 307 18.03 5.56 1.10
N TRP A 308 17.43 4.53 1.70
CA TRP A 308 17.49 4.30 3.14
C TRP A 308 18.94 4.07 3.63
N ILE A 309 19.74 3.34 2.86
CA ILE A 309 21.17 3.14 3.13
C ILE A 309 21.92 4.48 3.04
N GLN A 310 21.67 5.28 1.99
CA GLN A 310 22.25 6.61 1.83
C GLN A 310 21.84 7.57 2.96
N GLY A 311 20.60 7.44 3.46
CA GLY A 311 20.07 8.16 4.61
C GLY A 311 20.67 7.73 5.96
N GLY A 312 21.52 6.70 5.98
CA GLY A 312 22.23 6.25 7.18
C GLY A 312 21.54 5.10 7.93
N LYS A 313 20.65 4.35 7.28
CA LYS A 313 19.98 3.16 7.84
C LYS A 313 19.19 3.41 9.15
N GLN A 314 18.53 4.56 9.24
CA GLN A 314 17.86 4.97 10.48
C GLN A 314 16.37 4.61 10.50
N ILE A 315 15.84 4.39 11.71
CA ILE A 315 14.39 4.38 11.95
C ILE A 315 13.87 5.81 11.79
N GLY A 316 12.64 5.97 11.32
CA GLY A 316 11.96 7.26 11.22
C GLY A 316 12.30 8.08 9.98
N GLU A 317 13.03 7.52 9.02
CA GLU A 317 13.26 8.18 7.73
C GLU A 317 11.94 8.49 7.00
N PHE A 318 11.94 9.55 6.18
CA PHE A 318 10.75 10.00 5.45
C PHE A 318 10.45 9.11 4.25
N GLU A 319 9.22 8.62 4.12
CA GLU A 319 8.80 7.85 2.94
C GLU A 319 8.98 8.65 1.65
N ASN A 320 8.75 9.97 1.66
CA ASN A 320 8.94 10.84 0.50
C ASN A 320 10.39 10.89 0.04
N TYR A 321 11.32 11.06 0.99
CA TYR A 321 12.75 10.88 0.77
C TYR A 321 12.89 9.50 0.13
N LEU A 322 12.60 8.42 0.83
CA LEU A 322 12.84 7.05 0.33
C LEU A 322 12.22 6.73 -1.05
N LYS A 323 11.10 7.34 -1.41
CA LYS A 323 10.42 7.20 -2.72
C LYS A 323 10.97 8.10 -3.84
N GLY A 324 12.05 8.82 -3.59
CA GLY A 324 12.84 9.52 -4.61
C GLY A 324 12.62 11.02 -4.70
N GLU A 325 11.88 11.64 -3.78
CA GLU A 325 11.82 13.11 -3.74
C GLU A 325 13.19 13.70 -3.38
N ASP A 326 13.48 14.85 -3.99
CA ASP A 326 14.66 15.66 -3.69
C ASP A 326 14.42 16.50 -2.44
N ILE A 327 14.28 15.80 -1.32
CA ILE A 327 14.22 16.37 0.03
C ILE A 327 15.41 15.86 0.85
N PRO A 328 15.84 16.56 1.90
CA PRO A 328 16.87 16.05 2.80
C PRO A 328 16.42 14.80 3.57
N SER A 329 17.36 13.87 3.81
CA SER A 329 17.17 12.75 4.73
C SER A 329 17.07 13.22 6.18
N VAL A 330 16.58 12.38 7.09
CA VAL A 330 16.61 12.66 8.53
C VAL A 330 18.04 12.97 9.01
N SER A 331 19.03 12.19 8.56
CA SER A 331 20.43 12.40 8.93
C SER A 331 21.00 13.74 8.42
N GLN A 332 20.63 14.16 7.21
CA GLN A 332 21.04 15.44 6.64
C GLN A 332 20.45 16.61 7.44
N ILE A 333 19.16 16.54 7.81
CA ILE A 333 18.50 17.56 8.64
C ILE A 333 19.20 17.67 10.00
N GLN A 334 19.50 16.55 10.66
CA GLN A 334 20.16 16.54 11.98
C GLN A 334 21.61 17.04 11.93
N SER A 335 22.31 16.83 10.81
CA SER A 335 23.70 17.25 10.62
C SER A 335 23.86 18.73 10.24
N THR A 336 22.76 19.40 9.86
CA THR A 336 22.80 20.83 9.50
C THR A 336 23.00 21.65 10.78
N PRO A 337 24.11 22.40 10.93
CA PRO A 337 24.32 23.24 12.10
C PRO A 337 23.19 24.26 12.23
N LEU A 338 22.72 24.50 13.46
CA LEU A 338 21.91 25.65 13.82
C LEU A 338 22.75 26.93 13.61
N GLU A 339 22.91 27.37 12.37
CA GLU A 339 23.48 28.68 12.07
C GLU A 339 22.34 29.63 11.66
N ALA A 340 22.14 30.64 12.51
CA ALA A 340 21.35 31.87 12.35
C ALA A 340 19.96 31.98 13.03
N GLU A 341 19.93 31.90 14.36
CA GLU A 341 19.12 32.83 15.19
C GLU A 341 20.00 33.58 16.21
N ALA A 342 21.22 33.93 15.80
CA ALA A 342 22.11 34.81 16.54
C ALA A 342 22.78 35.81 15.59
N SER A 343 21.99 36.70 14.98
CA SER A 343 22.44 37.98 14.39
C SER A 343 21.29 38.70 13.65
N ALA A 344 20.49 39.50 14.37
CA ALA A 344 20.00 40.83 13.98
C ALA A 344 18.99 41.36 15.00
#